data_AF-A0A8S3VJT6-F1
#
_entry.id   AF-A0A8S3VJT6-F1
#
_cell.length_a   1.000
_cell.length_b   1.000
_cell.length_c   1.000
_cell.angle_alpha   90.00
_cell.angle_beta   90.00
_cell.angle_gamma   90.00
#
_symmetry.space_group_name_H-M   'P 1'
#
loop_
_entity.id
_entity.type
_entity.pdbx_description
1 polymer ?
#
loop_
_entity_poly.entity_id
_entity_poly.type
_entity_poly.pdbx_seq_one_letter_code
_entity_poly.pdbx_strand_id
1 'polypeptide(L)'
;MREQHIKEIKQIRVEINNHLDNLEKQILEELREKECQYKESIRKVLLPVKERETIITQCQLNFKNIQEHASELQTYIGMRDLEVTVDENEQYLQLLIDTKGFGHLDLVYKVDTNVQTILNNVKSFGSIEIKNHISHDSNIELTRAKDKQAQIQVAADRKTVNNVKLILQKTITTNVNSVRGCCMSRNGNIGFTNHSFKKSLNVFKSDGTLKYATSDYLSFGFDIIFVDDSNVAITSGNESKETGIYIINIENRSKIKFINLPGCSYGITRDHDSLFVCVKGRGIYKVNSADYTISHVISCELPWGSYVSVFNKKIYFTNGDDNSVAVVTTMGHVFGLLKLIKF
;
A
#
# COMPACT_ATOMS: atom_id res chain seq x y z
N MET A 1 75.53 8.60 -51.56
CA MET A 1 74.90 8.46 -50.22
C MET A 1 73.82 9.50 -49.94
N ARG A 2 74.10 10.82 -49.96
CA ARG A 2 73.09 11.84 -49.62
C ARG A 2 71.83 11.80 -50.51
N GLU A 3 71.99 11.64 -51.82
CA GLU A 3 70.86 11.56 -52.76
C GLU A 3 70.03 10.28 -52.57
N GLN A 4 70.67 9.18 -52.20
CA GLN A 4 70.01 7.92 -51.90
C GLN A 4 69.15 8.03 -50.63
N HIS A 5 69.68 8.63 -49.55
CA HIS A 5 68.90 8.90 -48.34
C HIS A 5 67.72 9.85 -48.62
N ILE A 6 67.87 10.85 -49.49
CA ILE A 6 66.76 11.74 -49.88
C ILE A 6 65.66 10.96 -50.61
N LYS A 7 66.03 10.01 -51.47
CA LYS A 7 65.07 9.15 -52.20
C LYS A 7 64.32 8.22 -51.25
N GLU A 8 65.02 7.59 -50.32
CA GLU A 8 64.44 6.73 -49.28
C GLU A 8 63.48 7.49 -48.37
N ILE A 9 63.86 8.69 -47.90
CA ILE A 9 62.98 9.55 -47.10
C ILE A 9 61.70 9.94 -47.87
N LYS A 10 61.81 10.25 -49.17
CA LYS A 10 60.64 10.55 -50.00
C LYS A 10 59.72 9.34 -50.14
N GLN A 11 60.28 8.14 -50.34
CA GLN A 11 59.51 6.91 -50.45
C GLN A 11 58.77 6.60 -49.14
N ILE A 12 59.46 6.69 -47.99
CA ILE A 12 58.86 6.51 -46.66
C ILE A 12 57.72 7.50 -46.44
N ARG A 13 57.87 8.77 -46.83
CA ARG A 13 56.79 9.77 -46.71
C ARG A 13 55.54 9.40 -47.53
N VAL A 14 55.72 8.90 -48.75
CA VAL A 14 54.61 8.43 -49.58
C VAL A 14 53.92 7.23 -48.94
N GLU A 15 54.69 6.28 -48.41
CA GLU A 15 54.14 5.11 -47.71
C GLU A 15 53.37 5.51 -46.44
N ILE A 16 53.90 6.43 -45.64
CA ILE A 16 53.23 6.97 -44.46
C ILE A 16 51.92 7.68 -44.85
N ASN A 17 51.95 8.55 -45.85
CA ASN A 17 50.75 9.28 -46.27
C ASN A 17 49.68 8.31 -46.81
N ASN A 18 50.05 7.34 -47.64
CA ASN A 18 49.13 6.31 -48.10
C ASN A 18 48.54 5.49 -46.94
N HIS A 19 49.33 5.21 -45.91
CA HIS A 19 48.83 4.52 -44.72
C HIS A 19 47.85 5.38 -43.93
N LEU A 20 48.13 6.67 -43.76
CA LEU A 20 47.24 7.62 -43.10
C LEU A 20 45.93 7.80 -43.87
N ASP A 21 45.98 7.96 -45.20
CA ASP A 21 44.79 8.08 -46.05
C ASP A 21 43.91 6.82 -45.97
N ASN A 22 44.54 5.64 -45.93
CA ASN A 22 43.83 4.37 -45.77
C ASN A 22 43.19 4.24 -44.38
N LEU A 23 43.89 4.64 -43.32
CA LEU A 23 43.35 4.67 -41.96
C LEU A 23 42.18 5.64 -41.85
N GLU A 24 42.28 6.85 -42.42
CA GLU A 24 41.18 7.82 -42.45
C GLU A 24 39.95 7.23 -43.14
N LYS A 25 40.13 6.58 -44.29
CA LYS A 25 39.04 5.94 -45.02
C LYS A 25 38.39 4.82 -44.20
N GLN A 26 39.17 3.97 -43.55
CA GLN A 26 38.67 2.90 -42.68
C GLN A 26 37.86 3.46 -41.50
N ILE A 27 38.40 4.47 -40.82
CA ILE A 27 37.71 5.13 -39.69
C ILE A 27 36.38 5.75 -40.14
N LEU A 28 36.35 6.43 -41.28
CA LEU A 28 35.11 7.02 -41.81
C LEU A 28 34.06 5.97 -42.20
N GLU A 29 34.50 4.81 -42.71
CA GLU A 29 33.62 3.71 -43.06
C GLU A 29 33.03 3.03 -41.81
N GLU A 30 33.86 2.74 -40.80
CA GLU A 30 33.41 2.23 -39.50
C GLU A 30 32.45 3.19 -38.80
N LEU A 31 32.72 4.50 -38.84
CA LEU A 31 31.84 5.52 -38.27
C LEU A 31 30.47 5.54 -38.96
N ARG A 32 30.42 5.44 -40.29
CA ARG A 32 29.15 5.37 -41.04
C ARG A 32 28.37 4.10 -40.72
N GLU A 33 29.05 2.97 -40.62
CA GLU A 33 28.41 1.70 -40.26
C GLU A 33 27.81 1.79 -38.85
N LYS A 34 28.56 2.32 -37.88
CA LYS A 34 28.07 2.55 -36.51
C LYS A 34 26.92 3.54 -36.47
N GLU A 35 26.98 4.64 -37.21
CA GLU A 35 25.88 5.60 -37.30
C GLU A 35 24.60 4.94 -37.84
N CYS A 36 24.72 4.07 -38.85
CA CYS A 36 23.60 3.31 -39.39
C CYS A 36 23.01 2.34 -38.35
N GLN A 37 23.87 1.56 -37.68
CA GLN A 37 23.48 0.64 -36.60
C GLN A 37 22.74 1.36 -35.46
N TYR A 38 23.22 2.54 -35.06
CA TYR A 38 22.58 3.34 -34.02
C TYR A 38 21.24 3.92 -34.49
N LYS A 39 21.14 4.43 -35.72
CA LYS A 39 19.87 4.92 -36.27
C LYS A 39 18.81 3.83 -36.31
N GLU A 40 19.16 2.62 -36.72
CA GLU A 40 18.23 1.48 -36.69
C GLU A 40 17.83 1.09 -35.26
N SER A 41 18.78 1.07 -34.33
CA SER A 41 18.51 0.76 -32.92
C SER A 41 17.57 1.78 -32.29
N ILE A 42 17.81 3.08 -32.53
CA ILE A 42 16.93 4.17 -32.11
C ILE A 42 15.54 3.99 -32.71
N ARG A 43 15.44 3.67 -34.00
CA ARG A 43 14.15 3.45 -34.67
C ARG A 43 13.38 2.27 -34.07
N LYS A 44 14.07 1.16 -33.75
CA LYS A 44 13.47 -0.02 -33.09
C LYS A 44 12.92 0.29 -31.71
N VAL A 45 13.54 1.22 -30.98
CA VAL A 45 13.06 1.66 -29.66
C VAL A 45 11.93 2.70 -29.78
N LEU A 46 12.02 3.61 -30.75
CA LEU A 46 11.07 4.72 -30.89
C LEU A 46 9.68 4.26 -31.37
N LEU A 47 9.62 3.25 -32.22
CA LEU A 47 8.35 2.72 -32.77
C LEU A 47 7.40 2.22 -31.65
N PRO A 48 7.81 1.29 -30.77
CA PRO A 48 6.98 0.85 -29.65
C PRO A 48 6.59 1.97 -28.69
N VAL A 49 7.46 2.98 -28.51
CA VAL A 49 7.15 4.14 -27.65
C VAL A 49 6.00 4.96 -28.24
N LYS A 50 6.00 5.23 -29.55
CA LYS A 50 4.91 5.93 -30.23
C LYS A 50 3.59 5.15 -30.23
N GLU A 51 3.67 3.83 -30.39
CA GLU A 51 2.50 2.96 -30.28
C GLU A 51 1.90 3.02 -28.86
N ARG A 52 2.75 2.96 -27.83
CA ARG A 52 2.33 3.12 -26.43
C ARG A 52 1.74 4.49 -26.15
N GLU A 53 2.33 5.56 -26.67
CA GLU A 53 1.79 6.92 -26.57
C GLU A 53 0.36 7.00 -27.12
N THR A 54 0.13 6.42 -28.29
CA THR A 54 -1.21 6.38 -28.92
C THR A 54 -2.22 5.63 -28.06
N ILE A 55 -1.84 4.46 -27.51
CA ILE A 55 -2.68 3.68 -26.60
C ILE A 55 -3.02 4.48 -25.34
N ILE A 56 -2.02 5.15 -24.75
CA ILE A 56 -2.20 5.99 -23.56
C ILE A 56 -3.20 7.12 -23.85
N THR A 57 -3.05 7.82 -24.96
CA THR A 57 -3.98 8.89 -25.36
C THR A 57 -5.40 8.35 -25.53
N GLN A 58 -5.57 7.18 -26.14
CA GLN A 58 -6.89 6.55 -26.28
C GLN A 58 -7.49 6.17 -24.92
N CYS A 59 -6.69 5.61 -24.01
CA CYS A 59 -7.13 5.31 -22.65
C CYS A 59 -7.56 6.58 -21.91
N GLN A 60 -6.79 7.68 -22.03
CA GLN A 60 -7.14 8.97 -21.42
C GLN A 60 -8.49 9.49 -21.91
N LEU A 61 -8.75 9.39 -23.22
CA LEU A 61 -10.03 9.78 -23.80
C LEU A 61 -11.18 8.91 -23.25
N ASN A 62 -10.99 7.59 -23.20
CA ASN A 62 -11.99 6.67 -22.66
C ASN A 62 -12.29 6.95 -21.19
N PHE A 63 -11.26 7.23 -20.37
CA PHE A 63 -11.45 7.58 -18.96
C PHE A 63 -12.23 8.88 -18.79
N LYS A 64 -11.95 9.90 -19.61
CA LYS A 64 -12.72 11.15 -19.60
C LYS A 64 -14.20 10.90 -19.88
N ASN A 65 -14.51 10.08 -20.89
CA ASN A 65 -15.90 9.73 -21.23
C ASN A 65 -16.59 8.95 -20.10
N ILE A 66 -15.88 7.99 -19.47
CA ILE A 66 -16.41 7.26 -18.30
C ILE A 66 -16.71 8.21 -17.15
N GLN A 67 -15.84 9.20 -16.91
CA GLN A 67 -16.04 10.19 -15.86
C GLN A 67 -17.28 11.07 -16.14
N GLU A 68 -17.47 11.50 -17.38
CA GLU A 68 -18.66 12.25 -17.81
C GLU A 68 -19.92 11.41 -17.55
N HIS A 69 -19.97 10.16 -18.01
CA HIS A 69 -21.12 9.28 -17.79
C HIS A 69 -21.36 8.91 -16.32
N ALA A 70 -20.32 8.73 -15.53
CA ALA A 70 -20.46 8.48 -14.09
C ALA A 70 -21.08 9.69 -13.38
N SER A 71 -20.73 10.89 -13.81
CA SER A 71 -21.28 12.15 -13.27
C SER A 71 -22.75 12.33 -13.68
N GLU A 72 -23.10 12.00 -14.92
CA GLU A 72 -24.48 11.94 -15.40
C GLU A 72 -25.32 10.93 -14.61
N LEU A 73 -24.81 9.72 -14.41
CA LEU A 73 -25.51 8.67 -13.67
C LEU A 73 -25.76 9.07 -12.21
N GLN A 74 -24.79 9.71 -11.56
CA GLN A 74 -24.96 10.22 -10.20
C GLN A 74 -25.98 11.34 -10.12
N THR A 75 -25.98 12.24 -11.11
CA THR A 75 -26.99 13.28 -11.22
C THR A 75 -28.38 12.64 -11.34
N TYR A 76 -28.52 11.63 -12.19
CA TYR A 76 -29.76 10.88 -12.35
C TYR A 76 -30.20 10.17 -11.05
N ILE A 77 -29.30 9.48 -10.35
CA ILE A 77 -29.60 8.84 -9.06
C ILE A 77 -30.04 9.89 -8.04
N GLY A 78 -29.32 11.00 -7.93
CA GLY A 78 -29.69 12.10 -7.03
C GLY A 78 -31.05 12.73 -7.36
N MET A 79 -31.39 12.85 -8.65
CA MET A 79 -32.73 13.28 -9.08
C MET A 79 -33.81 12.27 -8.70
N ARG A 80 -33.55 10.96 -8.84
CA ARG A 80 -34.47 9.90 -8.42
C ARG A 80 -34.73 9.89 -6.92
N ASP A 81 -33.69 10.07 -6.11
CA ASP A 81 -33.84 10.14 -4.65
C ASP A 81 -34.66 11.37 -4.23
N LEU A 82 -34.50 12.49 -4.94
CA LEU A 82 -35.33 13.68 -4.75
C LEU A 82 -36.79 13.44 -5.14
N GLU A 83 -37.05 12.80 -6.28
CA GLU A 83 -38.42 12.42 -6.69
C GLU A 83 -39.11 11.58 -5.61
N VAL A 84 -38.45 10.52 -5.13
CA VAL A 84 -39.00 9.66 -4.06
C VAL A 84 -39.28 10.46 -2.78
N THR A 85 -38.35 11.34 -2.39
CA THR A 85 -38.54 12.19 -1.19
C THR A 85 -39.72 13.16 -1.35
N VAL A 86 -39.91 13.70 -2.56
CA VAL A 86 -41.05 14.59 -2.86
C VAL A 86 -42.36 13.80 -2.79
N ASP A 87 -42.43 12.62 -3.40
CA ASP A 87 -43.61 11.75 -3.38
C ASP A 87 -44.00 11.35 -1.95
N GLU A 88 -43.02 10.95 -1.12
CA GLU A 88 -43.25 10.59 0.29
C GLU A 88 -43.79 11.78 1.11
N ASN A 89 -43.23 12.97 0.88
CA ASN A 89 -43.68 14.20 1.55
C ASN A 89 -45.08 14.62 1.08
N GLU A 90 -45.39 14.47 -0.20
CA GLU A 90 -46.73 14.74 -0.75
C GLU A 90 -47.77 13.81 -0.12
N GLN A 91 -47.48 12.50 -0.03
CA GLN A 91 -48.35 11.54 0.63
C GLN A 91 -48.57 11.88 2.11
N TYR A 92 -47.51 12.29 2.81
CA TYR A 92 -47.60 12.72 4.21
C TYR A 92 -48.45 13.99 4.37
N LEU A 93 -48.29 14.98 3.49
CA LEU A 93 -49.12 16.19 3.47
C LEU A 93 -50.59 15.86 3.19
N GLN A 94 -50.86 14.97 2.23
CA GLN A 94 -52.21 14.52 1.92
C GLN A 94 -52.85 13.80 3.12
N LEU A 95 -52.11 12.93 3.79
CA LEU A 95 -52.56 12.27 5.02
C LEU A 95 -52.92 13.29 6.11
N LEU A 96 -52.13 14.34 6.29
CA LEU A 96 -52.40 15.40 7.27
C LEU A 96 -53.68 16.19 6.93
N ILE A 97 -53.91 16.48 5.65
CA ILE A 97 -55.13 17.14 5.16
C ILE A 97 -56.35 16.24 5.43
N ASP A 98 -56.23 14.95 5.18
CA ASP A 98 -57.34 14.00 5.30
C ASP A 98 -57.70 13.65 6.76
N THR A 99 -56.74 13.74 7.69
CA THR A 99 -56.92 13.25 9.08
C THR A 99 -57.26 14.30 10.13
N LYS A 100 -57.08 15.61 9.87
CA LYS A 100 -57.40 16.66 10.88
C LYS A 100 -58.02 17.91 10.25
N GLY A 101 -59.25 18.23 10.65
CA GLY A 101 -59.79 19.59 10.51
C GLY A 101 -58.84 20.60 11.19
N PHE A 102 -58.36 21.57 10.41
CA PHE A 102 -57.20 22.41 10.72
C PHE A 102 -57.28 23.14 12.07
N GLY A 103 -56.35 22.81 12.97
CA GLY A 103 -55.72 23.75 13.88
C GLY A 103 -54.27 23.96 13.42
N HIS A 104 -53.81 25.21 13.36
CA HIS A 104 -52.50 25.66 12.83
C HIS A 104 -51.37 24.62 12.95
N LEU A 105 -50.87 24.17 11.79
CA LEU A 105 -49.68 23.33 11.67
C LEU A 105 -48.58 24.18 11.02
N ASP A 106 -47.55 24.51 11.79
CA ASP A 106 -46.32 25.11 11.28
C ASP A 106 -45.54 24.05 10.48
N LEU A 107 -45.64 24.13 9.16
CA LEU A 107 -44.87 23.32 8.23
C LEU A 107 -43.48 23.94 8.04
N VAL A 108 -42.48 23.42 8.76
CA VAL A 108 -41.07 23.77 8.55
C VAL A 108 -40.51 22.87 7.44
N TYR A 109 -40.49 23.39 6.22
CA TYR A 109 -39.94 22.71 5.03
C TYR A 109 -38.40 22.62 5.13
N LYS A 110 -37.87 21.41 5.34
CA LYS A 110 -36.41 21.13 5.34
C LYS A 110 -35.97 20.52 3.99
N VAL A 111 -36.09 21.28 2.91
CA VAL A 111 -35.57 20.85 1.59
C VAL A 111 -34.08 21.16 1.41
N ASP A 112 -33.55 22.10 2.19
CA ASP A 112 -32.22 22.69 1.95
C ASP A 112 -31.05 21.72 2.16
N THR A 113 -31.20 20.67 2.98
CA THR A 113 -30.07 19.75 3.29
C THR A 113 -29.81 18.69 2.21
N ASN A 114 -30.83 18.25 1.47
CA ASN A 114 -30.66 17.13 0.53
C ASN A 114 -30.01 17.58 -0.78
N VAL A 115 -30.42 18.74 -1.32
CA VAL A 115 -29.82 19.32 -2.52
C VAL A 115 -28.36 19.73 -2.28
N GLN A 116 -28.05 20.32 -1.12
CA GLN A 116 -26.66 20.63 -0.73
C GLN A 116 -25.81 19.37 -0.58
N THR A 117 -26.37 18.29 -0.03
CA THR A 117 -25.67 17.00 0.10
C THR A 117 -25.41 16.36 -1.26
N ILE A 118 -26.38 16.42 -2.19
CA ILE A 118 -26.22 15.94 -3.57
C ILE A 118 -25.18 16.78 -4.33
N LEU A 119 -25.25 18.11 -4.25
CA LEU A 119 -24.26 19.02 -4.88
C LEU A 119 -22.84 18.82 -4.31
N ASN A 120 -22.72 18.55 -3.01
CA ASN A 120 -21.44 18.24 -2.38
C ASN A 120 -20.90 16.87 -2.80
N ASN A 121 -21.77 15.88 -3.01
CA ASN A 121 -21.39 14.57 -3.52
C ASN A 121 -20.92 14.63 -4.99
N VAL A 122 -21.62 15.39 -5.84
CA VAL A 122 -21.24 15.65 -7.25
C VAL A 122 -19.88 16.37 -7.33
N LYS A 123 -19.61 17.33 -6.44
CA LYS A 123 -18.30 18.02 -6.36
C LYS A 123 -17.17 17.14 -5.78
N SER A 124 -17.49 16.01 -5.15
CA SER A 124 -16.52 15.16 -4.43
C SER A 124 -15.84 14.09 -5.29
N PHE A 125 -16.25 13.93 -6.56
CA PHE A 125 -15.44 13.22 -7.57
C PHE A 125 -14.26 14.11 -7.95
N GLY A 126 -13.20 13.98 -7.16
CA GLY A 126 -12.00 14.81 -7.24
C GLY A 126 -11.39 14.83 -8.65
N SER A 127 -10.81 15.98 -9.01
CA SER A 127 -9.96 16.12 -10.18
C SER A 127 -8.80 15.12 -10.08
N ILE A 128 -8.77 14.15 -11.00
CA ILE A 128 -7.60 13.30 -11.21
C ILE A 128 -6.65 14.10 -12.10
N GLU A 129 -5.51 14.49 -11.54
CA GLU A 129 -4.48 15.22 -12.28
C GLU A 129 -3.48 14.21 -12.84
N ILE A 130 -3.40 14.07 -14.17
CA ILE A 130 -2.42 13.18 -14.81
C ILE A 130 -1.11 13.95 -14.93
N LYS A 131 -0.12 13.62 -14.10
CA LYS A 131 1.22 14.20 -14.19
C LYS A 131 2.10 13.33 -15.05
N ASN A 132 2.51 13.87 -16.20
CA ASN A 132 3.49 13.25 -17.07
C ASN A 132 4.88 13.64 -16.56
N HIS A 133 5.57 12.76 -15.85
CA HIS A 133 6.96 12.98 -15.46
C HIS A 133 7.87 12.68 -16.65
N ILE A 134 8.41 13.72 -17.28
CA ILE A 134 9.43 13.61 -18.33
C ILE A 134 10.79 13.36 -17.65
N SER A 135 10.96 12.22 -16.98
CA SER A 135 12.29 11.73 -16.59
C SER A 135 12.21 10.28 -16.15
N HIS A 136 12.65 9.41 -17.06
CA HIS A 136 12.99 7.99 -16.88
C HIS A 136 11.91 7.10 -16.24
N ASP A 137 11.34 6.22 -17.08
CA ASP A 137 10.23 5.30 -16.84
C ASP A 137 8.83 5.91 -16.99
N SER A 138 8.16 5.48 -18.06
CA SER A 138 6.80 5.86 -18.44
C SER A 138 5.77 5.27 -17.48
N ASN A 139 5.73 5.77 -16.24
CA ASN A 139 4.68 5.46 -15.28
C ASN A 139 3.63 6.57 -15.32
N ILE A 140 2.39 6.22 -15.65
CA ILE A 140 1.23 7.08 -15.38
C ILE A 140 0.97 6.97 -13.88
N GLU A 141 1.33 8.00 -13.12
CA GLU A 141 0.99 8.06 -11.70
C GLU A 141 -0.36 8.76 -11.55
N LEU A 142 -1.39 8.00 -11.17
CA LEU A 142 -2.71 8.54 -10.83
C LEU A 142 -2.66 9.04 -9.38
N THR A 143 -2.32 10.31 -9.18
CA THR A 143 -2.34 10.91 -7.84
C THR A 143 -3.62 11.72 -7.64
N ARG A 144 -4.43 11.31 -6.66
CA ARG A 144 -5.54 12.11 -6.13
C ARG A 144 -4.95 13.38 -5.50
N ALA A 145 -5.29 14.55 -6.02
CA ALA A 145 -4.80 15.82 -5.50
C ALA A 145 -5.45 16.13 -4.13
N LYS A 146 -4.70 15.82 -3.04
CA LYS A 146 -4.82 16.21 -1.62
C LYS A 146 -6.25 16.19 -1.01
N ASP A 147 -6.57 15.39 -0.01
CA ASP A 147 -5.87 15.24 1.25
C ASP A 147 -5.53 13.80 1.59
N LYS A 148 -4.66 13.61 2.60
CA LYS A 148 -4.27 12.34 3.22
C LYS A 148 -5.47 11.64 3.90
N GLN A 149 -6.49 11.33 3.13
CA GLN A 149 -7.76 10.75 3.56
C GLN A 149 -7.83 9.33 3.03
N ALA A 150 -7.57 8.38 3.92
CA ALA A 150 -7.89 6.99 3.66
C ALA A 150 -9.43 6.85 3.54
N GLN A 151 -9.90 5.99 2.66
CA GLN A 151 -11.31 5.63 2.54
C GLN A 151 -11.41 4.12 2.63
N ILE A 152 -12.40 3.61 3.38
CA ILE A 152 -12.71 2.18 3.40
C ILE A 152 -14.03 2.02 2.66
N GLN A 153 -14.02 1.23 1.59
CA GLN A 153 -15.25 0.75 0.97
C GLN A 153 -15.61 -0.55 1.67
N VAL A 154 -16.70 -0.54 2.43
CA VAL A 154 -17.23 -1.74 3.08
C VAL A 154 -18.41 -2.22 2.28
N ALA A 155 -18.28 -3.42 1.69
CA ALA A 155 -19.42 -4.15 1.17
C ALA A 155 -20.24 -4.63 2.38
N ALA A 156 -21.43 -4.07 2.56
CA ALA A 156 -22.38 -4.54 3.54
C ALA A 156 -23.34 -5.55 2.89
N ASP A 157 -23.91 -6.45 3.69
CA ASP A 157 -24.88 -7.40 3.17
C ASP A 157 -26.05 -6.67 2.50
N ARG A 158 -26.42 -7.16 1.32
CA ARG A 158 -27.50 -6.68 0.43
C ARG A 158 -27.22 -5.32 -0.22
N LYS A 159 -26.51 -5.38 -1.36
CA LYS A 159 -26.52 -4.37 -2.45
C LYS A 159 -26.10 -2.94 -2.09
N THR A 160 -25.50 -2.71 -0.91
CA THR A 160 -25.02 -1.37 -0.52
C THR A 160 -23.50 -1.36 -0.41
N VAL A 161 -22.89 -0.40 -1.10
CA VAL A 161 -21.48 -0.04 -0.93
C VAL A 161 -21.47 1.23 -0.10
N ASN A 162 -21.07 1.12 1.16
CA ASN A 162 -20.94 2.30 2.01
C ASN A 162 -19.57 2.93 1.75
N ASN A 163 -19.57 4.18 1.30
CA ASN A 163 -18.35 4.99 1.22
C ASN A 163 -18.07 5.60 2.59
N VAL A 164 -17.19 4.98 3.37
CA VAL A 164 -16.83 5.47 4.70
C VAL A 164 -15.68 6.46 4.57
N LYS A 165 -15.99 7.75 4.76
CA LYS A 165 -14.99 8.82 4.83
C LYS A 165 -14.24 8.73 6.16
N LEU A 166 -12.96 8.37 6.14
CA LEU A 166 -12.12 8.47 7.34
C LEU A 166 -11.67 9.92 7.51
N ILE A 167 -12.03 10.52 8.64
CA ILE A 167 -11.57 11.85 9.01
C ILE A 167 -10.36 11.68 9.91
N LEU A 168 -9.23 12.30 9.55
CA LEU A 168 -8.08 12.36 10.43
C LEU A 168 -8.47 13.17 11.67
N GLN A 169 -8.66 12.49 12.80
CA GLN A 169 -9.03 13.15 14.05
C GLN A 169 -7.81 13.70 14.79
N LYS A 170 -6.71 12.94 14.81
CA LYS A 170 -5.51 13.30 15.58
C LYS A 170 -4.25 12.70 14.97
N THR A 171 -3.17 13.48 15.00
CA THR A 171 -1.81 13.02 14.70
C THR A 171 -1.07 12.77 16.01
N ILE A 172 -0.55 11.55 16.21
CA ILE A 172 0.34 11.22 17.32
C ILE A 172 1.77 11.27 16.79
N THR A 173 2.53 12.27 17.22
CA THR A 173 3.96 12.37 16.89
C THR A 173 4.77 11.59 17.91
N THR A 174 5.52 10.60 17.47
CA THR A 174 6.49 9.88 18.29
C THR A 174 7.88 10.49 18.05
N ASN A 175 8.68 10.67 19.11
CA ASN A 175 10.07 11.15 18.98
C ASN A 175 11.02 10.01 18.60
N VAL A 176 10.64 9.18 17.62
CA VAL A 176 11.42 8.03 17.16
C VAL A 176 11.63 8.07 15.65
N ASN A 177 12.72 7.46 15.18
CA ASN A 177 13.13 7.53 13.77
C ASN A 177 12.26 6.68 12.84
N SER A 178 11.61 5.63 13.36
CA SER A 178 10.78 4.73 12.56
C SER A 178 9.82 3.96 13.46
N VAL A 179 8.56 3.90 13.04
CA VAL A 179 7.53 3.00 13.56
C VAL A 179 7.39 1.83 12.60
N ARG A 180 7.37 0.59 13.09
CA ARG A 180 7.25 -0.61 12.26
C ARG A 180 5.93 -1.33 12.42
N GLY A 181 5.45 -1.44 13.66
CA GLY A 181 4.19 -2.10 14.00
C GLY A 181 3.25 -1.11 14.65
N CYS A 182 1.97 -1.25 14.37
CA CYS A 182 0.92 -0.52 15.04
C CYS A 182 -0.27 -1.45 15.31
N CYS A 183 -0.88 -1.30 16.46
CA CYS A 183 -2.09 -2.04 16.81
C CYS A 183 -2.98 -1.18 17.71
N MET A 184 -4.28 -1.42 17.65
CA MET A 184 -5.25 -0.79 18.54
C MET A 184 -5.90 -1.88 19.39
N SER A 185 -5.94 -1.68 20.70
CA SER A 185 -6.69 -2.52 21.62
C SER A 185 -8.18 -2.19 21.57
N ARG A 186 -9.02 -3.09 22.10
CA ARG A 186 -10.48 -2.88 22.17
C ARG A 186 -10.90 -1.69 23.03
N ASN A 187 -10.14 -1.39 24.09
CA ASN A 187 -10.33 -0.17 24.90
C ASN A 187 -9.73 1.11 24.28
N GLY A 188 -9.33 1.07 23.01
CA GLY A 188 -8.87 2.24 22.25
C GLY A 188 -7.44 2.69 22.55
N ASN A 189 -6.64 1.90 23.26
CA ASN A 189 -5.21 2.19 23.35
C ASN A 189 -4.53 1.85 22.02
N ILE A 190 -3.54 2.65 21.64
CA ILE A 190 -2.82 2.52 20.38
C ILE A 190 -1.36 2.22 20.71
N GLY A 191 -0.89 1.03 20.32
CA GLY A 191 0.48 0.58 20.50
C GLY A 191 1.31 0.77 19.25
N PHE A 192 2.56 1.20 19.41
CA PHE A 192 3.55 1.33 18.35
C PHE A 192 4.86 0.67 18.75
N THR A 193 5.43 -0.12 17.84
CA THR A 193 6.79 -0.63 17.96
C THR A 193 7.74 0.25 17.17
N ASN A 194 8.82 0.68 17.83
CA ASN A 194 9.76 1.64 17.27
C ASN A 194 11.07 0.96 16.89
N HIS A 195 11.46 1.11 15.64
CA HIS A 195 12.69 0.61 15.07
C HIS A 195 13.73 1.74 15.00
N SER A 196 14.24 2.13 16.17
CA SER A 196 15.27 3.18 16.30
C SER A 196 16.36 2.77 17.29
N PHE A 197 17.37 3.62 17.48
CA PHE A 197 18.36 3.47 18.55
C PHE A 197 17.71 3.35 19.94
N LYS A 198 16.57 4.03 20.15
CA LYS A 198 15.71 3.87 21.33
C LYS A 198 14.61 2.86 21.02
N LYS A 199 15.01 1.61 20.84
CA LYS A 199 14.14 0.43 20.66
C LYS A 199 13.05 0.51 21.73
N SER A 200 11.80 0.66 21.33
CA SER A 200 10.75 0.91 22.31
C SER A 200 9.37 0.48 21.85
N LEU A 201 8.52 0.20 22.83
CA LEU A 201 7.08 0.09 22.68
C LEU A 201 6.47 1.32 23.32
N ASN A 202 5.72 2.09 22.54
CA ASN A 202 4.91 3.18 23.04
C ASN A 202 3.43 2.80 22.96
N VAL A 203 2.69 2.98 24.03
CA VAL A 203 1.24 2.83 24.07
C VAL A 203 0.61 4.17 24.43
N PHE A 204 -0.30 4.62 23.59
CA PHE A 204 -1.07 5.83 23.75
C PHE A 204 -2.52 5.47 24.09
N LYS A 205 -3.22 6.37 24.78
CA LYS A 205 -4.68 6.29 24.91
C LYS A 205 -5.34 6.74 23.59
N SER A 206 -6.64 6.53 23.46
CA SER A 206 -7.44 6.99 22.32
C SER A 206 -7.39 8.51 22.15
N ASP A 207 -7.25 9.24 23.24
CA ASP A 207 -7.05 10.69 23.24
C ASP A 207 -5.64 11.12 22.79
N GLY A 208 -4.74 10.18 22.45
CA GLY A 208 -3.37 10.43 22.00
C GLY A 208 -2.36 10.77 23.10
N THR A 209 -2.74 10.70 24.37
CA THR A 209 -1.79 10.85 25.49
C THR A 209 -0.95 9.59 25.68
N LEU A 210 0.34 9.75 26.00
CA LEU A 210 1.23 8.61 26.23
C LEU A 210 0.84 7.90 27.55
N LYS A 211 0.42 6.64 27.45
CA LYS A 211 0.10 5.78 28.60
C LYS A 211 1.34 5.05 29.11
N TYR A 212 2.15 4.55 28.18
CA TYR A 212 3.32 3.73 28.49
C TYR A 212 4.40 3.87 27.42
N ALA A 213 5.66 3.88 27.84
CA ALA A 213 6.82 3.71 26.98
C ALA A 213 7.83 2.83 27.70
N THR A 214 8.41 1.85 27.02
CA THR A 214 9.55 1.09 27.52
C THR A 214 10.59 0.90 26.44
N SER A 215 11.87 0.95 26.83
CA SER A 215 13.01 0.57 26.00
C SER A 215 13.84 -0.58 26.58
N ASP A 216 13.62 -0.91 27.85
CA ASP A 216 14.67 -1.54 28.66
C ASP A 216 14.83 -3.02 28.37
N TYR A 217 13.84 -3.62 27.73
CA TYR A 217 13.80 -5.06 27.44
C TYR A 217 13.40 -5.38 26.00
N LEU A 218 13.23 -4.37 25.15
CA LEU A 218 12.78 -4.55 23.78
C LEU A 218 13.94 -4.53 22.81
N SER A 219 14.01 -5.59 22.00
CA SER A 219 14.86 -5.61 20.82
C SER A 219 14.20 -4.85 19.66
N PHE A 220 14.63 -5.08 18.40
CA PHE A 220 14.02 -4.42 17.24
C PHE A 220 12.58 -4.89 17.06
N GLY A 221 11.62 -4.17 17.65
CA GLY A 221 10.20 -4.43 17.53
C GLY A 221 9.72 -4.27 16.08
N PHE A 222 9.22 -5.34 15.46
CA PHE A 222 8.66 -5.30 14.10
C PHE A 222 7.14 -5.12 14.11
N ASP A 223 6.42 -5.99 14.79
CA ASP A 223 4.97 -6.01 14.86
C ASP A 223 4.49 -6.01 16.32
N ILE A 224 3.21 -5.71 16.52
CA ILE A 224 2.54 -5.71 17.82
C ILE A 224 1.09 -6.14 17.70
N ILE A 225 0.63 -6.91 18.69
CA ILE A 225 -0.79 -7.16 18.94
C ILE A 225 -1.15 -6.92 20.40
N PHE A 226 -2.41 -6.58 20.66
CA PHE A 226 -2.98 -6.63 22.01
C PHE A 226 -3.71 -7.96 22.25
N VAL A 227 -3.58 -8.49 23.45
CA VAL A 227 -4.30 -9.69 23.89
C VAL A 227 -5.61 -9.25 24.54
N ASP A 228 -6.71 -9.21 23.78
CA ASP A 228 -8.05 -8.82 24.26
C ASP A 228 -8.10 -7.42 24.94
N ASP A 229 -8.98 -7.26 25.93
CA ASP A 229 -9.06 -6.09 26.83
C ASP A 229 -7.97 -6.12 27.91
N SER A 230 -7.16 -7.19 27.96
CA SER A 230 -6.10 -7.27 28.93
C SER A 230 -5.04 -6.20 28.63
N ASN A 231 -4.44 -5.62 29.67
CA ASN A 231 -3.32 -4.69 29.53
C ASN A 231 -2.05 -5.43 29.05
N VAL A 232 -2.15 -6.39 28.13
CA VAL A 232 -1.04 -7.19 27.62
C VAL A 232 -0.82 -6.92 26.14
N ALA A 233 0.41 -6.56 25.80
CA ALA A 233 0.87 -6.44 24.43
C ALA A 233 1.90 -7.52 24.11
N ILE A 234 1.86 -8.02 22.88
CA ILE A 234 2.85 -8.96 22.36
C ILE A 234 3.54 -8.30 21.19
N THR A 235 4.87 -8.33 21.19
CA THR A 235 5.66 -7.73 20.13
C THR A 235 6.75 -8.69 19.64
N SER A 236 6.93 -8.75 18.33
CA SER A 236 7.97 -9.53 17.68
C SER A 236 9.28 -8.76 17.68
N GLY A 237 10.40 -9.43 17.88
CA GLY A 237 11.69 -8.77 17.81
C GLY A 237 12.85 -9.63 17.33
N ASN A 238 13.93 -8.93 17.02
CA ASN A 238 15.23 -9.50 16.73
C ASN A 238 16.30 -8.74 17.52
N GLU A 239 17.11 -9.47 18.28
CA GLU A 239 18.41 -9.05 18.74
C GLU A 239 19.49 -9.97 18.14
N SER A 240 20.69 -9.44 17.98
CA SER A 240 21.88 -10.19 17.54
C SER A 240 22.21 -11.45 18.37
N LYS A 241 21.48 -11.71 19.48
CA LYS A 241 21.59 -12.91 20.32
C LYS A 241 20.26 -13.59 20.67
N GLU A 242 19.12 -12.92 20.51
CA GLU A 242 17.80 -13.47 20.88
C GLU A 242 16.75 -13.03 19.86
N THR A 243 16.09 -14.00 19.21
CA THR A 243 15.02 -13.75 18.25
C THR A 243 13.73 -14.35 18.76
N GLY A 244 12.63 -13.60 18.78
CA GLY A 244 11.42 -14.11 19.42
C GLY A 244 10.38 -13.06 19.71
N ILE A 245 9.44 -13.42 20.58
CA ILE A 245 8.33 -12.54 20.97
C ILE A 245 8.39 -12.17 22.45
N TYR A 246 8.07 -10.92 22.76
CA TYR A 246 7.94 -10.40 24.12
C TYR A 246 6.47 -10.29 24.49
N ILE A 247 6.12 -10.77 25.68
CA ILE A 247 4.80 -10.59 26.29
C ILE A 247 4.97 -9.56 27.41
N ILE A 248 4.26 -8.44 27.32
CA ILE A 248 4.46 -7.27 28.17
C ILE A 248 3.14 -6.89 28.82
N ASN A 249 3.17 -6.69 30.13
CA ASN A 249 2.07 -6.08 30.86
C ASN A 249 2.26 -4.56 30.85
N ILE A 250 1.34 -3.87 30.17
CA ILE A 250 1.29 -2.43 29.97
C ILE A 250 0.97 -1.68 31.28
N GLU A 251 0.19 -2.28 32.17
CA GLU A 251 -0.27 -1.64 33.40
C GLU A 251 0.85 -1.55 34.44
N ASN A 252 1.50 -2.68 34.74
CA ASN A 252 2.62 -2.73 35.68
C ASN A 252 3.98 -2.49 35.01
N ARG A 253 3.99 -2.20 33.70
CA ARG A 253 5.18 -1.81 32.92
C ARG A 253 6.27 -2.87 32.84
N SER A 254 5.93 -4.15 32.98
CA SER A 254 6.90 -5.24 33.10
C SER A 254 6.83 -6.25 31.97
N LYS A 255 7.98 -6.88 31.67
CA LYS A 255 8.06 -8.05 30.79
C LYS A 255 7.52 -9.27 31.55
N ILE A 256 6.42 -9.84 31.07
CA ILE A 256 5.86 -11.10 31.59
C ILE A 256 6.77 -12.26 31.16
N LYS A 257 7.06 -12.34 29.86
CA LYS A 257 7.79 -13.47 29.28
C LYS A 257 8.50 -13.08 27.99
N PHE A 258 9.60 -13.76 27.71
CA PHE A 258 10.22 -13.82 26.39
C PHE A 258 10.15 -15.26 25.87
N ILE A 259 9.80 -15.42 24.60
CA ILE A 259 9.67 -16.72 23.94
C ILE A 259 10.64 -16.73 22.76
N ASN A 260 11.68 -17.56 22.87
CA ASN A 260 12.72 -17.68 21.86
C ASN A 260 12.20 -18.46 20.63
N LEU A 261 12.46 -17.94 19.44
CA LEU A 261 12.10 -18.52 18.14
C LEU A 261 13.37 -18.71 17.31
N PRO A 262 13.41 -19.68 16.37
CA PRO A 262 14.63 -20.06 15.65
C PRO A 262 15.05 -19.08 14.53
N GLY A 263 14.58 -17.84 14.60
CA GLY A 263 14.88 -16.78 13.64
C GLY A 263 14.09 -15.51 13.90
N CYS A 264 14.36 -14.49 13.09
CA CYS A 264 13.73 -13.17 13.20
C CYS A 264 12.20 -13.26 13.03
N SER A 265 11.45 -12.89 14.07
CA SER A 265 10.00 -12.81 14.01
C SER A 265 9.55 -11.46 13.42
N TYR A 266 8.62 -11.50 12.47
CA TYR A 266 7.99 -10.32 11.85
C TYR A 266 6.52 -10.24 12.23
N GLY A 267 5.60 -10.57 11.33
CA GLY A 267 4.18 -10.50 11.64
C GLY A 267 3.75 -11.45 12.74
N ILE A 268 2.88 -10.97 13.62
CA ILE A 268 2.21 -11.76 14.65
C ILE A 268 0.71 -11.59 14.52
N THR A 269 -0.02 -12.68 14.68
CA THR A 269 -1.46 -12.63 14.92
C THR A 269 -1.86 -13.59 16.02
N ARG A 270 -3.12 -13.50 16.45
CA ARG A 270 -3.69 -14.37 17.47
C ARG A 270 -4.99 -14.96 16.97
N ASP A 271 -5.18 -16.24 17.27
CA ASP A 271 -6.44 -16.96 17.11
C ASP A 271 -6.69 -17.73 18.41
N HIS A 272 -7.73 -17.33 19.15
CA HIS A 272 -8.06 -17.89 20.47
C HIS A 272 -6.84 -17.96 21.40
N ASP A 273 -6.47 -19.16 21.85
CA ASP A 273 -5.37 -19.43 22.78
C ASP A 273 -4.04 -19.68 22.06
N SER A 274 -3.89 -19.16 20.84
CA SER A 274 -2.69 -19.40 20.04
C SER A 274 -2.22 -18.14 19.33
N LEU A 275 -0.90 -17.95 19.33
CA LEU A 275 -0.21 -16.92 18.58
C LEU A 275 0.39 -17.56 17.35
N PHE A 276 0.31 -16.88 16.22
CA PHE A 276 0.95 -17.29 14.97
C PHE A 276 1.99 -16.24 14.63
N VAL A 277 3.21 -16.68 14.36
CA VAL A 277 4.37 -15.80 14.19
C VAL A 277 5.11 -16.18 12.91
N CYS A 278 5.28 -15.20 12.01
CA CYS A 278 6.14 -15.33 10.84
C CYS A 278 7.61 -15.26 11.26
N VAL A 279 8.39 -16.29 10.95
CA VAL A 279 9.82 -16.37 11.22
C VAL A 279 10.58 -16.43 9.90
N LYS A 280 11.43 -15.43 9.65
CA LYS A 280 12.20 -15.32 8.39
C LYS A 280 13.04 -16.55 8.14
N GLY A 281 12.97 -17.05 6.91
CA GLY A 281 13.68 -18.25 6.44
C GLY A 281 13.22 -19.56 7.08
N ARG A 282 12.19 -19.53 7.94
CA ARG A 282 11.75 -20.71 8.70
C ARG A 282 10.28 -21.04 8.51
N GLY A 283 9.41 -20.03 8.33
CA GLY A 283 7.99 -20.26 8.13
C GLY A 283 7.14 -19.73 9.28
N ILE A 284 6.00 -20.38 9.56
CA ILE A 284 5.04 -19.93 10.57
C ILE A 284 5.06 -20.84 11.78
N TYR A 285 5.26 -20.24 12.94
CA TYR A 285 5.26 -20.90 14.24
C TYR A 285 3.97 -20.58 14.98
N LYS A 286 3.40 -21.60 15.63
CA LYS A 286 2.30 -21.46 16.57
C LYS A 286 2.81 -21.58 17.99
N VAL A 287 2.47 -20.60 18.80
CA VAL A 287 2.78 -20.57 20.23
C VAL A 287 1.47 -20.66 21.00
N ASN A 288 1.32 -21.66 21.86
CA ASN A 288 0.16 -21.78 22.73
C ASN A 288 0.24 -20.72 23.84
N SER A 289 -0.81 -19.92 24.00
CA SER A 289 -0.83 -18.80 24.96
C SER A 289 -0.91 -19.26 26.42
N ALA A 290 -1.39 -20.48 26.69
CA ALA A 290 -1.56 -21.01 28.04
C ALA A 290 -0.27 -21.55 28.64
N ASP A 291 0.53 -22.28 27.84
CA ASP A 291 1.74 -22.98 28.30
C ASP A 291 3.02 -22.56 27.55
N TYR A 292 2.91 -21.68 26.56
CA TYR A 292 4.00 -21.20 25.71
C TYR A 292 4.72 -22.29 24.92
N THR A 293 4.07 -23.44 24.71
CA THR A 293 4.59 -24.48 23.83
C THR A 293 4.65 -23.99 22.39
N ILE A 294 5.75 -24.32 21.70
CA ILE A 294 6.02 -23.86 20.34
C ILE A 294 5.87 -25.05 19.39
N SER A 295 5.13 -24.84 18.31
CA SER A 295 4.96 -25.81 17.23
C SER A 295 5.21 -25.14 15.88
N HIS A 296 5.85 -25.86 14.97
CA HIS A 296 6.07 -25.39 13.60
C HIS A 296 4.89 -25.81 12.74
N VAL A 297 4.15 -24.85 12.17
CA VAL A 297 2.90 -25.13 11.44
C VAL A 297 3.11 -25.17 9.94
N ILE A 298 3.89 -24.23 9.41
CA ILE A 298 4.13 -24.12 7.97
C ILE A 298 5.63 -23.95 7.78
N SER A 299 6.26 -24.91 7.12
CA SER A 299 7.69 -24.89 6.78
C SER A 299 7.89 -24.31 5.39
N CYS A 300 8.20 -23.01 5.32
CA CYS A 300 8.54 -22.34 4.07
C CYS A 300 9.58 -21.24 4.30
N GLU A 301 10.30 -20.89 3.24
CA GLU A 301 11.25 -19.78 3.29
C GLU A 301 10.48 -18.46 3.22
N LEU A 302 10.21 -17.87 4.38
CA LEU A 302 9.57 -16.56 4.45
C LEU A 302 10.59 -15.43 4.31
N PRO A 303 10.33 -14.43 3.46
CA PRO A 303 11.20 -13.27 3.36
C PRO A 303 11.00 -12.28 4.51
N TRP A 304 11.79 -11.21 4.44
CA TRP A 304 11.68 -10.08 5.35
C TRP A 304 10.31 -9.38 5.20
N GLY A 305 9.69 -9.00 6.32
CA GLY A 305 8.41 -8.26 6.29
C GLY A 305 7.18 -9.11 5.98
N SER A 306 7.24 -10.42 6.24
CA SER A 306 6.07 -11.31 6.09
C SER A 306 5.08 -11.14 7.24
N TYR A 307 3.79 -11.06 6.93
CA TYR A 307 2.68 -10.93 7.88
C TYR A 307 1.78 -12.16 7.85
N VAL A 308 1.14 -12.47 8.97
CA VAL A 308 0.22 -13.60 9.11
C VAL A 308 -1.12 -13.13 9.66
N SER A 309 -2.20 -13.73 9.18
CA SER A 309 -3.56 -13.57 9.70
C SER A 309 -4.23 -14.95 9.77
N VAL A 310 -5.14 -15.13 10.72
CA VAL A 310 -5.93 -16.36 10.84
C VAL A 310 -7.40 -16.00 10.79
N PHE A 311 -8.14 -16.68 9.91
CA PHE A 311 -9.58 -16.48 9.76
C PHE A 311 -10.24 -17.79 9.33
N ASN A 312 -11.36 -18.16 9.97
CA ASN A 312 -12.11 -19.38 9.66
C ASN A 312 -11.24 -20.64 9.50
N LYS A 313 -10.34 -20.88 10.46
CA LYS A 313 -9.39 -22.02 10.48
C LYS A 313 -8.45 -22.06 9.26
N LYS A 314 -8.21 -20.93 8.63
CA LYS A 314 -7.22 -20.75 7.56
C LYS A 314 -6.19 -19.73 8.00
N ILE A 315 -4.94 -20.02 7.67
CA ILE A 315 -3.78 -19.16 7.86
C ILE A 315 -3.48 -18.49 6.53
N TYR A 316 -3.47 -17.17 6.55
CA TYR A 316 -3.12 -16.30 5.44
C TYR A 316 -1.77 -15.69 5.75
N PHE A 317 -0.84 -15.70 4.81
CA PHE A 317 0.41 -15.01 5.01
C PHE A 317 0.96 -14.39 3.74
N THR A 318 1.63 -13.25 3.91
CA THR A 318 2.24 -12.53 2.79
C THR A 318 3.64 -13.07 2.52
N ASN A 319 3.98 -13.16 1.24
CA ASN A 319 5.34 -13.35 0.77
C ASN A 319 5.82 -12.03 0.15
N GLY A 320 6.70 -11.33 0.87
CA GLY A 320 7.22 -10.04 0.45
C GLY A 320 8.08 -10.07 -0.83
N ASP A 321 8.68 -11.22 -1.18
CA ASP A 321 9.59 -11.31 -2.33
C ASP A 321 8.83 -11.38 -3.66
N ASP A 322 7.73 -12.12 -3.70
CA ASP A 322 6.92 -12.31 -4.91
C ASP A 322 5.58 -11.56 -4.88
N ASN A 323 5.33 -10.80 -3.81
CA ASN A 323 4.09 -10.08 -3.54
C ASN A 323 2.85 -10.99 -3.55
N SER A 324 2.95 -12.24 -3.10
CA SER A 324 1.81 -13.16 -3.01
C SER A 324 1.21 -13.26 -1.61
N VAL A 325 -0.01 -13.79 -1.54
CA VAL A 325 -0.65 -14.23 -0.30
C VAL A 325 -0.91 -15.72 -0.40
N ALA A 326 -0.29 -16.50 0.48
CA ALA A 326 -0.54 -17.92 0.57
C ALA A 326 -1.67 -18.20 1.56
N VAL A 327 -2.49 -19.22 1.27
CA VAL A 327 -3.58 -19.66 2.15
C VAL A 327 -3.43 -21.15 2.44
N VAL A 328 -3.32 -21.46 3.73
CA VAL A 328 -3.12 -22.83 4.23
C VAL A 328 -4.16 -23.10 5.31
N THR A 329 -4.64 -24.32 5.42
CA THR A 329 -5.48 -24.70 6.56
C THR A 329 -4.65 -24.73 7.84
N THR A 330 -5.29 -24.56 9.01
CA THR A 330 -4.62 -24.72 10.31
C THR A 330 -4.08 -26.15 10.55
N MET A 331 -4.47 -27.10 9.70
CA MET A 331 -3.96 -28.48 9.66
C MET A 331 -2.75 -28.66 8.72
N GLY A 332 -2.25 -27.59 8.08
CA GLY A 332 -1.05 -27.64 7.22
C GLY A 332 -1.30 -28.05 5.77
N HIS A 333 -2.54 -28.36 5.36
CA HIS A 333 -2.86 -28.61 3.96
C HIS A 333 -2.97 -27.28 3.18
N VAL A 334 -2.17 -27.14 2.13
CA VAL A 334 -2.17 -25.97 1.22
C VAL A 334 -3.40 -26.03 0.33
N PHE A 335 -4.25 -25.00 0.38
CA PHE A 335 -5.51 -24.96 -0.40
C PHE A 335 -5.38 -24.15 -1.69
N GLY A 336 -4.34 -23.32 -1.81
CA GLY A 336 -4.09 -22.54 -3.01
C GLY A 336 -3.10 -21.39 -2.76
N LEU A 337 -2.46 -20.95 -3.85
CA LEU A 337 -1.64 -19.74 -3.88
C LEU A 337 -2.48 -18.61 -4.50
N LEU A 338 -2.81 -17.57 -3.73
CA LEU A 338 -3.46 -16.37 -4.27
C LEU A 338 -2.36 -15.37 -4.64
N LYS A 339 -2.03 -15.33 -5.93
CA LYS A 339 -1.11 -14.32 -6.46
C LYS A 339 -1.85 -12.99 -6.51
N LEU A 340 -1.38 -11.98 -5.78
CA LEU A 340 -1.93 -10.63 -5.93
C LEU A 340 -1.60 -10.16 -7.35
N ILE A 341 -2.64 -9.85 -8.11
CA ILE A 341 -2.48 -9.19 -9.40
C ILE A 341 -1.95 -7.79 -9.09
N LYS A 342 -0.74 -7.47 -9.57
CA LYS A 342 -0.19 -6.11 -9.50
C LYS A 342 -1.15 -5.16 -10.23
N PHE A 343 -1.67 -4.17 -9.50
CA PHE A 343 -2.30 -3.00 -10.10
C PHE A 343 -1.23 -1.97 -10.48
#